data_AF-A0A0Q4ZN55-F1
#
_entry.id   AF-A0A0Q4ZN55-F1
#
_cell.length_a   1.000
_cell.length_b   1.000
_cell.length_c   1.000
_cell.angle_alpha   90.00
_cell.angle_beta   90.00
_cell.angle_gamma   90.00
#
_symmetry.space_group_name_H-M   'P 1'
#
loop_
_entity.id
_entity.type
_entity.pdbx_description
1 polymer ?
#
loop_
_entity_poly.entity_id
_entity_poly.type
_entity_poly.pdbx_seq_one_letter_code
_entity_poly.pdbx_strand_id
1 'polypeptide(L)'
;MTRFVPCSAALLALAAPAAAATADVSLAWGDALASALQAAGSVLVPLAVTALTAALARIAGPLRVLITASLVERLVRNVADYAVNAVAGAARGRTLTVPVGSLVIAGAVQRGLDAAPGWLVRAAGGIDGLGEKVFRSLPLAEEATVANTLTPALRAAWAERARHRP
;
A
#
# COMPACT_ATOMS: atom_id res chain seq x y z
N MET A 1 6.41 -40.31 -23.74
CA MET A 1 6.50 -41.74 -24.06
C MET A 1 7.45 -42.38 -23.03
N THR A 2 6.94 -42.72 -21.85
CA THR A 2 6.55 -44.10 -21.46
C THR A 2 7.71 -45.08 -21.52
N ARG A 3 8.25 -45.46 -20.34
CA ARG A 3 8.64 -46.85 -20.08
C ARG A 3 8.28 -47.24 -18.63
N PHE A 4 7.32 -48.16 -18.57
CA PHE A 4 6.88 -48.96 -17.44
C PHE A 4 7.93 -50.06 -17.12
N VAL A 5 8.12 -50.33 -15.82
CA VAL A 5 8.05 -51.62 -15.08
C VAL A 5 8.75 -52.87 -15.68
N PRO A 6 9.56 -53.62 -14.89
CA PRO A 6 9.08 -54.81 -14.14
C PRO A 6 9.68 -54.90 -12.71
N CYS A 7 8.92 -55.15 -11.65
CA CYS A 7 8.36 -56.43 -11.21
C CYS A 7 9.35 -57.60 -11.33
N SER A 8 10.06 -57.94 -10.26
CA SER A 8 10.69 -59.24 -10.08
C SER A 8 10.73 -59.59 -8.60
N ALA A 9 9.94 -60.60 -8.25
CA ALA A 9 9.93 -61.24 -6.96
C ALA A 9 11.27 -61.92 -6.67
N ALA A 10 11.76 -61.80 -5.45
CA ALA A 10 12.76 -62.71 -4.91
C ALA A 10 12.35 -63.07 -3.48
N LEU A 11 11.55 -64.12 -3.37
CA LEU A 11 11.31 -64.86 -2.13
C LEU A 11 12.53 -65.76 -1.95
N LEU A 12 13.37 -65.48 -0.96
CA LEU A 12 14.39 -66.40 -0.48
C LEU A 12 14.40 -66.37 1.05
N ALA A 13 13.61 -67.27 1.63
CA ALA A 13 13.78 -67.71 2.99
C ALA A 13 15.03 -68.59 3.05
N LEU A 14 16.09 -68.10 3.71
CA LEU A 14 17.16 -68.95 4.24
C LEU A 14 17.18 -68.78 5.77
N ALA A 15 16.64 -69.78 6.45
CA ALA A 15 16.83 -69.98 7.87
C ALA A 15 18.16 -70.74 8.08
N ALA A 16 19.10 -70.14 8.82
CA ALA A 16 20.07 -70.78 9.74
C ALA A 16 21.29 -69.84 9.99
N PRO A 17 22.05 -69.97 11.09
CA PRO A 17 21.79 -70.57 12.39
C PRO A 17 21.71 -69.50 13.50
N ALA A 18 21.18 -69.88 14.66
CA ALA A 18 21.22 -69.07 15.88
C ALA A 18 22.67 -68.91 16.36
N ALA A 19 23.37 -67.91 15.85
CA ALA A 19 24.50 -67.34 16.55
C ALA A 19 23.90 -66.52 17.69
N ALA A 20 24.23 -66.89 18.94
CA ALA A 20 24.06 -66.01 20.09
C ALA A 20 25.05 -64.84 19.96
N ALA A 21 24.85 -64.01 18.94
CA ALA A 21 25.29 -62.64 18.98
C ALA A 21 24.42 -62.00 20.06
N THR A 22 25.05 -61.36 21.04
CA THR A 22 24.36 -60.33 21.81
C THR A 22 23.86 -59.33 20.77
N ALA A 23 22.62 -59.52 20.34
CA ALA A 23 21.94 -58.62 19.45
C ALA A 23 21.79 -57.35 20.27
N ASP A 24 22.75 -56.44 20.14
CA ASP A 24 22.56 -55.07 20.56
C ASP A 24 21.35 -54.58 19.75
N VAL A 25 20.20 -54.56 20.41
CA VAL A 25 18.99 -53.99 19.86
C VAL A 25 19.17 -52.48 19.93
N SER A 26 19.93 -51.94 18.98
CA SER A 26 20.06 -50.50 18.78
C SER A 26 18.72 -49.99 18.25
N LEU A 27 17.81 -49.62 19.15
CA LEU A 27 16.60 -48.90 18.78
C LEU A 27 17.04 -47.55 18.20
N ALA A 28 16.80 -47.34 16.90
CA ALA A 28 17.06 -46.08 16.20
C ALA A 28 16.04 -44.99 16.60
N TRP A 29 15.94 -44.72 17.91
CA TRP A 29 15.02 -43.74 18.48
C TRP A 29 15.29 -42.32 17.95
N GLY A 30 16.54 -42.04 17.55
CA GLY A 30 16.93 -40.79 16.89
C GLY A 30 16.22 -40.58 15.55
N ASP A 31 16.17 -41.60 14.69
CA ASP A 31 15.49 -41.52 13.39
C ASP A 31 13.96 -41.48 13.54
N ALA A 32 13.43 -42.21 14.53
CA ALA A 32 12.02 -42.15 14.88
C ALA A 32 11.61 -40.75 15.41
N LEU A 33 12.46 -40.13 16.23
CA LEU A 33 12.22 -38.77 16.75
C LEU A 33 12.37 -37.70 15.66
N ALA A 34 13.40 -37.82 14.81
CA ALA A 34 13.63 -36.90 13.70
C ALA A 34 12.48 -36.94 12.68
N SER A 35 11.98 -38.13 12.33
CA SER A 35 10.82 -38.27 11.44
C SER A 35 9.53 -37.74 12.06
N ALA A 36 9.32 -37.92 13.36
CA ALA A 36 8.19 -37.34 14.08
C ALA A 36 8.25 -35.80 14.11
N LEU A 37 9.42 -35.22 14.38
CA LEU A 37 9.62 -33.76 14.34
C LEU A 37 9.46 -33.21 12.93
N GLN A 38 9.92 -33.93 11.92
CA GLN A 38 9.78 -33.53 10.52
C GLN A 38 8.32 -33.61 10.04
N ALA A 39 7.56 -34.61 10.48
CA ALA A 39 6.13 -34.70 10.24
C ALA A 39 5.33 -33.62 11.01
N ALA A 40 5.74 -33.29 12.24
CA ALA A 40 5.15 -32.19 12.97
C ALA A 40 5.46 -30.85 12.29
N GLY A 41 6.71 -30.65 11.86
CA GLY A 41 7.15 -29.45 11.13
C GLY A 41 6.45 -29.29 9.78
N SER A 42 6.20 -30.38 9.05
CA SER A 42 5.51 -30.33 7.74
C SER A 42 4.06 -29.85 7.85
N VAL A 43 3.44 -29.93 9.04
CA VAL A 43 2.10 -29.39 9.31
C VAL A 43 2.19 -28.02 9.99
N LEU A 44 3.03 -27.89 11.03
CA LEU A 44 3.11 -26.69 11.85
C LEU A 44 3.73 -25.50 11.11
N VAL A 45 4.76 -25.73 10.29
CA VAL A 45 5.42 -24.65 9.54
C VAL A 45 4.48 -24.00 8.53
N PRO A 46 3.78 -24.73 7.63
CA PRO A 46 2.83 -24.10 6.72
C PRO A 46 1.65 -23.45 7.45
N LEU A 47 1.18 -23.99 8.58
CA LEU A 47 0.18 -23.33 9.41
C LEU A 47 0.69 -22.00 10.00
N ALA A 48 1.92 -21.98 10.50
CA ALA A 48 2.54 -20.76 11.03
C ALA A 48 2.75 -19.70 9.93
N VAL A 49 3.22 -20.10 8.75
CA VAL A 49 3.37 -19.21 7.59
C VAL A 49 2.01 -18.67 7.15
N THR A 50 0.98 -19.51 7.11
CA THR A 50 -0.38 -19.09 6.77
C THR A 50 -0.93 -18.10 7.80
N ALA A 51 -0.75 -18.37 9.10
CA ALA A 51 -1.17 -17.49 10.18
C ALA A 51 -0.44 -16.13 10.12
N LEU A 52 0.87 -16.14 9.88
CA LEU A 52 1.67 -14.93 9.72
C LEU A 52 1.21 -14.13 8.49
N THR A 53 0.99 -14.79 7.36
CA THR A 53 0.52 -14.14 6.12
C THR A 53 -0.87 -13.52 6.33
N ALA A 54 -1.77 -14.22 7.02
CA ALA A 54 -3.09 -13.70 7.38
C ALA A 54 -3.00 -12.50 8.34
N ALA A 55 -2.09 -12.53 9.31
CA ALA A 55 -1.84 -11.41 10.21
C ALA A 55 -1.31 -10.18 9.45
N LEU A 56 -0.33 -10.36 8.56
CA LEU A 56 0.19 -9.28 7.72
C LEU A 56 -0.88 -8.72 6.78
N ALA A 57 -1.69 -9.56 6.16
CA ALA A 57 -2.80 -9.13 5.30
C ALA A 57 -3.82 -8.26 6.04
N ARG A 58 -4.07 -8.54 7.34
CA ARG A 58 -4.94 -7.73 8.18
C ARG A 58 -4.39 -6.34 8.48
N ILE A 59 -3.06 -6.20 8.56
CA ILE A 59 -2.40 -4.92 8.83
C ILE A 59 -2.20 -4.10 7.54
N ALA A 60 -1.96 -4.78 6.41
CA ALA A 60 -1.65 -4.14 5.14
C ALA A 60 -2.76 -3.20 4.63
N GLY A 61 -4.03 -3.58 4.80
CA GLY A 61 -5.17 -2.76 4.40
C GLY A 61 -5.24 -1.41 5.12
N PRO A 62 -5.38 -1.38 6.47
CA PRO A 62 -5.38 -0.15 7.25
C PRO A 62 -4.13 0.71 7.03
N LEU A 63 -2.95 0.08 6.98
CA LEU A 63 -1.69 0.80 6.78
C LEU A 63 -1.65 1.53 5.43
N ARG A 64 -2.15 0.88 4.36
CA ARG A 64 -2.25 1.50 3.04
C ARG A 64 -3.15 2.75 3.05
N VAL A 65 -4.23 2.74 3.81
CA VAL A 65 -5.13 3.91 3.96
C VAL A 65 -4.38 5.05 4.64
N LEU A 66 -3.66 4.77 5.73
CA LEU A 66 -2.88 5.78 6.46
C LEU A 66 -1.79 6.38 5.58
N ILE A 67 -1.01 5.56 4.88
CA ILE A 67 0.04 6.03 3.97
C ILE A 67 -0.55 6.90 2.87
N THR A 68 -1.65 6.46 2.26
CA THR A 68 -2.31 7.22 1.19
C THR A 68 -2.80 8.57 1.72
N ALA A 69 -3.43 8.59 2.90
CA ALA A 69 -3.88 9.82 3.54
C ALA A 69 -2.70 10.77 3.81
N SER A 70 -1.59 10.26 4.35
CA SER A 70 -0.37 11.05 4.59
C SER A 70 0.24 11.61 3.31
N LEU A 71 0.26 10.82 2.22
CA LEU A 71 0.76 11.29 0.93
C LEU A 71 -0.13 12.37 0.33
N VAL A 72 -1.45 12.23 0.43
CA VAL A 72 -2.40 13.26 0.00
C VAL A 72 -2.22 14.54 0.81
N GLU A 73 -2.05 14.43 2.13
CA GLU A 73 -1.86 15.57 3.00
C GLU A 73 -0.53 16.30 2.72
N ARG A 74 0.56 15.54 2.48
CA ARG A 74 1.85 16.10 2.04
C ARG A 74 1.74 16.79 0.69
N LEU A 75 1.02 16.19 -0.27
CA LEU A 75 0.76 16.81 -1.55
C LEU A 75 0.04 18.15 -1.36
N VAL A 76 -1.07 18.17 -0.63
CA VAL A 76 -1.89 19.37 -0.37
C VAL A 76 -1.04 20.47 0.27
N ARG A 77 -0.27 20.16 1.32
CA ARG A 77 0.63 21.13 1.96
C ARG A 77 1.65 21.71 0.98
N ASN A 78 2.33 20.85 0.23
CA ASN A 78 3.38 21.28 -0.70
C ASN A 78 2.83 22.17 -1.83
N VAL A 79 1.66 21.85 -2.38
CA VAL A 79 1.06 22.65 -3.46
C VAL A 79 0.47 23.96 -2.94
N ALA A 80 -0.11 23.95 -1.73
CA ALA A 80 -0.60 25.17 -1.08
C ALA A 80 0.56 26.12 -0.76
N ASP A 81 1.65 25.59 -0.18
CA ASP A 81 2.86 26.37 0.11
C ASP A 81 3.47 26.98 -1.15
N TYR A 82 3.57 26.19 -2.22
CA TYR A 82 4.03 26.69 -3.51
C TYR A 82 3.12 27.81 -4.02
N ALA A 83 1.81 27.62 -4.02
CA ALA A 83 0.87 28.58 -4.56
C ALA A 83 0.82 29.89 -3.77
N VAL A 84 0.93 29.84 -2.44
CA VAL A 84 1.06 31.04 -1.60
C VAL A 84 2.33 31.82 -1.95
N ASN A 85 3.43 31.15 -2.28
CA ASN A 85 4.67 31.81 -2.67
C ASN A 85 4.66 32.27 -4.15
N ALA A 86 3.85 31.65 -5.00
CA ALA A 86 3.79 31.96 -6.43
C ALA A 86 2.83 33.11 -6.76
N VAL A 87 1.85 33.40 -5.90
CA VAL A 87 0.83 34.44 -6.14
C VAL A 87 1.25 35.75 -5.49
N ALA A 88 1.37 36.81 -6.30
CA ALA A 88 1.65 38.16 -5.81
C ALA A 88 0.55 38.63 -4.83
N GLY A 89 0.97 39.10 -3.65
CA GLY A 89 0.05 39.56 -2.60
C GLY A 89 -0.40 38.47 -1.63
N ALA A 90 -0.11 37.19 -1.89
CA ALA A 90 -0.23 36.13 -0.90
C ALA A 90 1.05 36.11 -0.04
N ALA A 91 0.89 36.22 1.28
CA ALA A 91 2.00 36.16 2.23
C ALA A 91 1.70 35.10 3.28
N ARG A 92 2.66 34.19 3.51
CA ARG A 92 2.52 33.12 4.50
C ARG A 92 2.24 33.72 5.88
N GLY A 93 1.16 33.26 6.51
CA GLY A 93 0.72 33.72 7.84
C GLY A 93 -0.20 34.94 7.84
N ARG A 94 -0.60 35.48 6.68
CA ARG A 94 -1.65 36.50 6.59
C ARG A 94 -2.96 35.89 6.09
N THR A 95 -4.09 36.44 6.54
CA THR A 95 -5.41 36.10 6.00
C THR A 95 -5.50 36.52 4.54
N LEU A 96 -5.89 35.58 3.68
CA LEU A 96 -6.02 35.84 2.25
C LEU A 96 -7.41 36.40 1.94
N THR A 97 -7.45 37.49 1.19
CA THR A 97 -8.71 38.06 0.66
C THR A 97 -9.30 37.15 -0.41
N VAL A 98 -10.61 37.25 -0.65
CA VAL A 98 -11.35 36.44 -1.65
C VAL A 98 -10.65 36.35 -3.03
N PRO A 99 -10.21 37.45 -3.68
CA PRO A 99 -9.57 37.37 -4.98
C PRO A 99 -8.20 36.67 -4.92
N VAL A 100 -7.39 36.95 -3.89
CA VAL A 100 -6.07 36.33 -3.71
C VAL A 100 -6.20 34.84 -3.37
N GLY A 101 -7.15 34.49 -2.49
CA GLY A 101 -7.45 33.11 -2.12
C GLY A 101 -7.87 32.27 -3.32
N SER A 102 -8.73 32.80 -4.20
CA SER A 102 -9.12 32.13 -5.45
C SER A 102 -7.92 31.81 -6.35
N LEU A 103 -6.99 32.77 -6.50
CA LEU A 103 -5.79 32.59 -7.32
C LEU A 103 -4.84 31.55 -6.71
N VAL A 104 -4.63 31.57 -5.40
CA VAL A 104 -3.81 30.58 -4.69
C VAL A 104 -4.41 29.18 -4.84
N ILE A 105 -5.73 29.03 -4.68
CA ILE A 105 -6.40 27.72 -4.85
C ILE A 105 -6.24 27.22 -6.29
N ALA A 106 -6.49 28.08 -7.29
CA ALA A 106 -6.34 27.71 -8.69
C ALA A 106 -4.90 27.28 -9.02
N GLY A 107 -3.90 28.05 -8.56
CA GLY A 107 -2.49 27.73 -8.74
C GLY A 107 -2.06 26.45 -8.04
N ALA A 108 -2.55 26.21 -6.82
CA ALA A 108 -2.26 24.98 -6.06
C ALA A 108 -2.85 23.75 -6.75
N VAL A 109 -4.09 23.84 -7.24
CA VAL A 109 -4.76 22.75 -7.96
C VAL A 109 -4.00 22.44 -9.25
N GLN A 110 -3.67 23.44 -10.06
CA GLN A 110 -2.88 23.23 -11.28
C GLN A 110 -1.53 22.60 -10.98
N ARG A 111 -0.78 23.16 -10.03
CA ARG A 111 0.51 22.60 -9.61
C ARG A 111 0.37 21.14 -9.18
N GLY A 112 -0.70 20.79 -8.46
CA GLY A 112 -0.99 19.43 -8.05
C GLY A 112 -1.31 18.50 -9.21
N LEU A 113 -2.03 18.96 -10.24
CA LEU A 113 -2.27 18.19 -11.45
C LEU A 113 -0.98 17.94 -12.25
N ASP A 114 -0.08 18.91 -12.26
CA ASP A 114 1.17 18.83 -13.03
C ASP A 114 2.26 18.01 -12.31
N ALA A 115 2.37 18.11 -10.98
CA ALA A 115 3.39 17.36 -10.21
C ALA A 115 2.97 15.95 -9.82
N ALA A 116 1.69 15.76 -9.49
CA ALA A 116 1.29 14.56 -8.78
C ALA A 116 0.94 13.44 -9.75
N PRO A 117 1.29 12.18 -9.40
CA PRO A 117 0.84 11.05 -10.18
C PRO A 117 -0.69 10.95 -10.13
N GLY A 118 -1.32 10.61 -11.27
CA GLY A 118 -2.78 10.66 -11.41
C GLY A 118 -3.57 9.76 -10.44
N TRP A 119 -2.95 8.69 -9.90
CA TRP A 119 -3.58 7.89 -8.84
C TRP A 119 -3.71 8.66 -7.52
N LEU A 120 -2.75 9.54 -7.20
CA LEU A 120 -2.75 10.32 -5.97
C LEU A 120 -3.75 11.47 -6.06
N VAL A 121 -3.86 12.10 -7.24
CA VAL A 121 -4.92 13.08 -7.53
C VAL A 121 -6.30 12.44 -7.37
N ARG A 122 -6.51 11.21 -7.87
CA ARG A 122 -7.76 10.47 -7.66
C ARG A 122 -8.01 10.16 -6.18
N ALA A 123 -6.98 9.73 -5.44
CA ALA A 123 -7.08 9.52 -3.99
C ALA A 123 -7.39 10.82 -3.22
N ALA A 124 -6.99 11.97 -3.75
CA ALA A 124 -7.36 13.27 -3.20
C ALA A 124 -8.83 13.64 -3.45
N GLY A 125 -9.56 12.90 -4.29
CA GLY A 125 -10.93 13.22 -4.72
C GLY A 125 -10.98 13.94 -6.07
N GLY A 126 -9.93 13.84 -6.89
CA GLY A 126 -9.84 14.52 -8.17
C GLY A 126 -9.52 16.01 -8.05
N ILE A 127 -9.91 16.79 -9.06
CA ILE A 127 -9.72 18.24 -9.08
C ILE A 127 -10.48 18.91 -7.93
N ASP A 128 -11.76 18.56 -7.78
CA ASP A 128 -12.63 19.19 -6.79
C ASP A 128 -12.20 18.85 -5.37
N GLY A 129 -11.91 17.57 -5.08
CA GLY A 129 -11.45 17.14 -3.75
C GLY A 129 -10.08 17.71 -3.37
N LEU A 130 -9.18 17.89 -4.34
CA LEU A 130 -7.90 18.56 -4.11
C LEU A 130 -8.10 20.04 -3.79
N GLY A 131 -8.93 20.74 -4.57
CA GLY A 131 -9.25 22.15 -4.34
C GLY A 131 -9.90 22.40 -2.99
N GLU A 132 -10.83 21.54 -2.57
CA GLU A 132 -11.46 21.67 -1.25
C GLU A 132 -10.48 21.44 -0.09
N LYS A 133 -9.57 20.47 -0.23
CA LYS A 133 -8.51 20.23 0.77
C LYS A 133 -7.56 21.42 0.88
N VAL A 134 -7.19 22.03 -0.25
CA VAL A 134 -6.38 23.25 -0.26
C VAL A 134 -7.15 24.40 0.39
N PHE A 135 -8.41 24.64 0.02
CA PHE A 135 -9.26 25.66 0.61
C PHE A 135 -9.32 25.53 2.14
N ARG A 136 -9.49 24.32 2.67
CA ARG A 136 -9.51 24.06 4.12
C ARG A 136 -8.16 24.29 4.81
N SER A 137 -7.06 24.18 4.08
CA SER A 137 -5.70 24.37 4.63
C SER A 137 -5.27 25.84 4.68
N LEU A 138 -5.94 26.73 3.95
CA LEU A 138 -5.54 28.12 3.83
C LEU A 138 -6.18 29.01 4.91
N PRO A 139 -5.43 29.95 5.50
CA PRO A 139 -6.00 30.99 6.36
C PRO A 139 -6.73 32.02 5.48
N LEU A 140 -8.03 31.86 5.32
CA LEU A 140 -8.88 32.76 4.54
C LEU A 140 -9.57 33.78 5.45
N ALA A 141 -9.89 34.96 4.89
CA ALA A 141 -10.72 35.94 5.58
C ALA A 141 -12.14 35.40 5.84
N GLU A 142 -12.85 35.94 6.85
CA GLU A 142 -14.19 35.42 7.25
C GLU A 142 -15.23 35.51 6.12
N GLU A 143 -15.03 36.43 5.17
CA GLU A 143 -15.92 36.61 4.03
C GLU A 143 -15.67 35.56 2.93
N ALA A 144 -14.60 34.76 3.03
CA ALA A 144 -14.28 33.73 2.06
C ALA A 144 -15.17 32.50 2.25
N THR A 145 -15.95 32.22 1.21
CA THR A 145 -16.88 31.11 1.15
C THR A 145 -16.58 30.22 -0.05
N VAL A 146 -17.09 29.00 -0.04
CA VAL A 146 -17.00 28.08 -1.18
C VAL A 146 -17.52 28.70 -2.49
N ALA A 147 -18.57 29.52 -2.40
CA ALA A 147 -19.20 30.13 -3.56
C ALA A 147 -18.32 31.22 -4.21
N ASN A 148 -17.62 32.03 -3.40
CA ASN A 148 -16.87 33.18 -3.90
C ASN A 148 -15.37 32.93 -4.10
N THR A 149 -14.79 31.88 -3.50
CA THR A 149 -13.35 31.56 -3.62
C THR A 149 -13.10 30.23 -4.32
N LEU A 150 -13.67 29.15 -3.80
CA LEU A 150 -13.41 27.80 -4.31
C LEU A 150 -14.04 27.58 -5.69
N THR A 151 -15.30 27.99 -5.87
CA THR A 151 -16.04 27.76 -7.12
C THR A 151 -15.38 28.46 -8.32
N PRO A 152 -14.98 29.75 -8.24
CA PRO A 152 -14.23 30.40 -9.32
C PRO A 152 -12.89 29.72 -9.61
N ALA A 153 -12.15 29.31 -8.58
CA ALA A 153 -10.86 28.64 -8.72
C ALA A 153 -10.99 27.29 -9.44
N LEU A 154 -11.99 26.48 -9.07
CA LEU A 154 -12.25 25.19 -9.71
C LEU A 154 -12.67 25.37 -11.17
N ARG A 155 -13.53 26.35 -11.48
CA ARG A 155 -13.91 26.65 -12.88
C ARG A 155 -12.69 26.99 -13.74
N ALA A 156 -11.79 27.82 -13.22
CA ALA A 156 -10.55 28.13 -13.91
C ALA A 156 -9.71 26.88 -14.15
N ALA A 157 -9.63 25.99 -13.15
CA ALA A 157 -8.84 24.77 -13.26
C ALA A 157 -9.41 23.77 -14.28
N TRP A 158 -10.73 23.61 -14.31
CA TRP A 158 -11.42 22.79 -15.31
C TRP A 158 -11.29 23.35 -16.72
N ALA A 159 -11.38 24.68 -16.87
CA ALA A 159 -11.18 25.33 -18.17
C ALA A 159 -9.77 25.09 -18.72
N GLU A 160 -8.74 25.17 -17.88
CA GLU A 160 -7.36 24.88 -18.28
C GLU A 160 -7.19 23.42 -18.75
N ARG A 161 -7.76 22.49 -17.99
CA ARG A 161 -7.71 21.07 -18.35
C ARG A 161 -8.44 20.76 -19.66
N ALA A 162 -9.55 21.45 -19.93
CA ALA A 162 -10.28 21.31 -21.19
C ALA A 162 -9.44 21.79 -22.39
N ARG A 163 -8.64 22.85 -22.23
CA ARG A 163 -7.70 23.33 -23.26
C ARG A 163 -6.58 22.33 -23.59
N HIS A 164 -6.21 21.50 -22.62
CA HIS A 164 -5.08 20.56 -22.73
C HIS A 164 -5.50 19.14 -23.13
N ARG A 165 -6.79 18.89 -23.44
CA ARG A 165 -7.21 17.63 -24.06
C ARG A 165 -7.19 17.79 -25.59
N PRO A 166 -6.45 16.94 -26.33
CA PRO A 166 -6.47 16.92 -27.79
C PRO A 166 -7.82 16.41 -28.33
#